data_AF-A0A7X4F8L3-F1
#
_entry.id   AF-A0A7X4F8L3-F1
#
_cell.length_a   1.000
_cell.length_b   1.000
_cell.length_c   1.000
_cell.angle_alpha   90.00
_cell.angle_beta   90.00
_cell.angle_gamma   90.00
#
_symmetry.space_group_name_H-M   'P 1'
#
loop_
_entity.id
_entity.type
_entity.pdbx_description
1 polymer ?
#
loop_
_entity_poly.entity_id
_entity_poly.type
_entity_poly.pdbx_seq_one_letter_code
_entity_poly.pdbx_strand_id
1 'polypeptide(L)' 'MDATIQPILEKVLAGERLDFDDGLTLFKSHDLLSIGAAADTIRQQKHPEGYITYIVDRNINYTNWCYVDCDFCAFY' A
#
# COMPACT_ATOMS: atom_id res chain seq x y z
N MET A 1 20.25 -3.02 0.25
CA MET A 1 20.08 -1.83 1.09
C MET A 1 20.41 -0.61 0.27
N ASP A 2 19.36 -0.06 -0.32
CA ASP A 2 19.36 1.23 -0.99
C ASP A 2 19.47 2.35 0.05
N ALA A 3 20.62 3.04 0.05
CA ALA A 3 20.91 4.10 1.01
C ALA A 3 19.99 5.32 0.86
N THR A 4 19.32 5.48 -0.29
CA THR A 4 18.43 6.62 -0.53
C THR A 4 17.12 6.52 0.24
N ILE A 5 16.63 5.30 0.48
CA ILE A 5 15.37 5.06 1.21
C ILE A 5 15.56 4.85 2.71
N GLN A 6 16.78 4.53 3.15
CA GLN A 6 17.10 4.27 4.55
C GLN A 6 16.57 5.35 5.53
N PRO A 7 16.81 6.67 5.32
CA PRO A 7 16.28 7.68 6.24
C PRO A 7 14.74 7.74 6.24
N ILE A 8 14.09 7.40 5.12
CA ILE A 8 12.63 7.37 4.99
C ILE A 8 12.06 6.18 5.79
N LEU A 9 12.73 5.03 5.73
CA LEU A 9 12.35 3.86 6.53
C LEU A 9 12.51 4.12 8.03
N GLU A 10 13.58 4.80 8.43
CA GLU A 10 13.79 5.19 9.84
C GLU A 10 12.71 6.15 10.33
N LYS A 11 12.36 7.17 9.51
CA LYS A 11 11.27 8.11 9.76
C LYS A 11 9.95 7.37 10.02
N VAL A 12 9.56 6.44 9.15
CA VAL A 12 8.28 5.72 9.31
C VAL A 12 8.30 4.78 10.52
N LEU A 13 9.44 4.12 10.80
CA LEU A 13 9.61 3.25 11.97
C LEU A 13 9.57 4.02 13.29
N ALA A 14 9.94 5.31 13.29
CA ALA A 14 9.76 6.22 14.41
C ALA A 14 8.30 6.70 14.59
N GLY A 15 7.38 6.29 13.71
CA GLY A 15 5.97 6.68 13.75
C GLY A 15 5.69 8.04 13.10
N GLU A 16 6.66 8.62 12.39
CA GLU A 16 6.47 9.87 11.68
C GLU A 16 5.73 9.66 10.34
N ARG A 17 4.99 10.69 9.93
CA ARG A 17 4.21 10.66 8.69
C ARG A 17 5.12 10.90 7.48
N LEU A 18 5.03 10.02 6.48
CA LEU A 18 5.66 10.22 5.18
C LEU A 18 4.97 11.35 4.40
N ASP A 19 5.76 12.13 3.69
CA ASP A 19 5.28 13.13 2.74
C ASP A 19 5.26 12.61 1.30
N PHE A 20 5.00 13.50 0.35
CA PHE A 20 4.90 13.15 -1.07
C PHE A 20 6.25 12.71 -1.65
N ASP A 21 7.33 13.40 -1.31
CA ASP A 21 8.66 13.15 -1.86
C ASP A 21 9.26 11.86 -1.28
N ASP A 22 8.97 11.57 -0.01
CA ASP A 22 9.24 10.28 0.61
C ASP A 22 8.61 9.14 -0.20
N GLY A 23 7.30 9.25 -0.48
CA GLY A 23 6.55 8.26 -1.25
C GLY A 23 7.11 8.07 -2.65
N LEU A 24 7.40 9.16 -3.37
CA LEU A 24 7.98 9.11 -4.71
C LEU A 24 9.36 8.44 -4.72
N THR A 25 10.17 8.67 -3.69
CA THR A 25 11.49 8.07 -3.54
C THR A 25 11.37 6.57 -3.29
N LEU A 26 10.49 6.14 -2.39
CA LEU A 26 10.18 4.73 -2.16
C LEU A 26 9.68 4.03 -3.43
N PHE A 27 8.78 4.65 -4.18
CA PHE A 27 8.25 4.10 -5.43
C PHE A 27 9.31 3.87 -6.52
N LYS A 28 10.40 4.65 -6.51
CA LYS A 28 11.51 4.53 -7.47
C LYS A 28 12.56 3.51 -7.04
N SER A 29 12.56 3.09 -5.77
CA SER A 29 13.52 2.13 -5.25
C SER A 29 13.15 0.70 -5.67
N HIS A 30 14.17 -0.13 -5.87
CA HIS A 30 14.03 -1.55 -6.16
C HIS A 30 14.31 -2.43 -4.94
N ASP A 31 14.57 -1.83 -3.77
CA ASP A 31 14.84 -2.57 -2.52
C ASP A 31 13.53 -3.01 -1.84
N LEU A 32 12.80 -3.88 -2.54
CA LEU A 32 11.48 -4.35 -2.14
C LEU A 32 11.50 -5.04 -0.77
N LEU A 33 12.58 -5.76 -0.44
CA LEU A 33 12.68 -6.49 0.82
C LEU A 33 12.79 -5.55 2.01
N SER A 34 13.59 -4.48 1.90
CA SER A 34 13.73 -3.50 2.99
C SER A 34 12.41 -2.74 3.20
N ILE A 35 11.74 -2.36 2.10
CA ILE A 35 10.43 -1.69 2.15
C ILE A 35 9.37 -2.63 2.76
N GLY A 36 9.34 -3.89 2.33
CA GLY A 36 8.40 -4.90 2.84
C GLY A 36 8.59 -5.18 4.33
N ALA A 37 9.84 -5.27 4.81
CA ALA A 37 10.15 -5.49 6.22
C ALA A 37 9.70 -4.31 7.11
N ALA A 38 9.92 -3.07 6.65
CA ALA A 38 9.43 -1.89 7.35
C ALA A 38 7.89 -1.85 7.36
N ALA A 39 7.26 -2.14 6.22
CA ALA A 39 5.80 -2.17 6.10
C ALA A 39 5.16 -3.23 7.00
N ASP A 40 5.72 -4.45 7.08
CA ASP A 40 5.21 -5.49 8.00
C ASP A 40 5.41 -5.09 9.47
N THR A 41 6.54 -4.45 9.81
CA THR A 41 6.75 -3.91 11.16
C THR A 41 5.64 -2.92 11.54
N ILE A 42 5.33 -1.96 10.66
CA ILE A 42 4.24 -1.00 10.89
C ILE A 42 2.87 -1.70 10.97
N ARG A 43 2.63 -2.71 10.12
CA ARG A 43 1.40 -3.51 10.18
C ARG A 43 1.25 -4.21 11.53
N GLN A 44 2.31 -4.83 12.04
CA GLN A 44 2.31 -5.50 13.35
C GLN A 44 2.09 -4.52 14.51
N GLN A 45 2.66 -3.31 14.42
CA GLN A 45 2.42 -2.26 15.42
C GLN A 45 0.95 -1.80 15.45
N LYS A 46 0.31 -1.70 14.27
CA LYS A 46 -1.10 -1.30 14.14
C LYS A 46 -2.09 -2.43 14.45
N HIS A 47 -1.67 -3.67 14.22
CA HIS A 47 -2.49 -4.88 14.35
C HIS A 47 -1.70 -5.98 15.10
N PRO A 48 -1.55 -5.85 16.44
CA PRO A 48 -0.69 -6.71 17.24
C PRO A 48 -1.27 -8.11 17.50
N GLU A 49 -2.52 -8.37 17.12
CA GLU A 49 -3.25 -9.57 17.52
C GLU A 49 -2.81 -10.85 16.79
N GLY A 50 -2.02 -10.73 15.73
CA GLY A 50 -1.45 -11.86 15.00
C GLY A 50 -2.45 -12.64 14.12
N TYR A 51 -3.74 -12.30 14.15
CA TYR A 51 -4.73 -12.83 13.22
C TYR A 51 -4.92 -11.90 12.02
N ILE A 52 -5.32 -12.50 10.89
CA ILE A 52 -5.68 -11.78 9.67
C ILE A 52 -7.19 -11.91 9.48
N THR A 53 -7.86 -10.80 9.20
CA THR A 53 -9.30 -10.78 8.94
C THR A 53 -9.59 -10.94 7.46
N TYR A 54 -10.83 -11.31 7.14
CA TYR A 54 -11.34 -11.39 5.78
C TYR A 54 -12.78 -10.88 5.76
N ILE A 55 -13.24 -10.47 4.58
CA ILE A 55 -14.61 -10.02 4.35
C ILE A 55 -15.31 -11.05 3.47
N VAL A 56 -16.49 -11.51 3.89
CA VAL A 56 -17.42 -12.27 3.04
C VAL A 56 -18.36 -11.27 2.40
N ASP A 57 -17.99 -10.80 1.21
CA ASP A 57 -18.75 -9.79 0.48
C ASP A 57 -19.66 -10.42 -0.60
N ARG A 58 -20.80 -9.77 -0.84
CA ARG A 58 -21.65 -10.03 -2.00
C ARG A 58 -21.91 -8.72 -2.72
N ASN A 59 -21.14 -8.49 -3.77
CA ASN A 59 -21.37 -7.37 -4.67
C ASN A 59 -22.46 -7.74 -5.71
N ILE A 60 -23.61 -7.07 -5.65
CA ILE A 60 -24.70 -7.25 -6.63
C ILE A 60 -24.62 -6.12 -7.66
N ASN A 61 -24.09 -6.44 -8.85
CA ASN A 61 -24.11 -5.54 -9.99
C ASN A 61 -25.44 -5.68 -10.73
N TYR A 62 -26.41 -4.81 -10.39
CA TYR A 62 -27.73 -4.81 -11.03
C TYR A 62 -27.70 -4.48 -12.52
N THR A 63 -26.67 -3.76 -12.97
CA THR A 63 -26.40 -3.46 -14.38
C THR A 63 -24.90 -3.37 -14.62
N ASN A 64 -24.48 -3.73 -15.82
CA ASN A 64 -23.14 -3.51 -16.36
C ASN A 64 -23.15 -2.51 -17.53
N TRP A 65 -24.28 -1.84 -17.78
CA TRP A 65 -24.36 -0.76 -18.76
C TRP A 65 -23.70 0.50 -18.21
N CYS A 66 -22.81 1.11 -18.99
CA CYS A 66 -22.18 2.37 -18.66
C CYS A 66 -22.17 3.25 -19.92
N TYR A 67 -22.21 4.57 -19.74
CA TYR A 67 -22.01 5.53 -20.84
C TYR A 67 -20.58 6.09 -20.88
N VAL A 68 -19.76 5.71 -19.90
CA VAL A 68 -18.37 6.17 -19.74
C VAL A 68 -17.44 5.12 -20.36
N ASP A 69 -16.51 5.58 -21.18
CA ASP A 69 -15.55 4.75 -21.89
C ASP A 69 -14.20 4.74 -21.15
N CYS A 70 -14.12 3.99 -20.05
CA CYS A 70 -12.89 3.88 -19.26
C CYS A 70 -11.96 2.80 -19.87
N ASP A 71 -10.74 3.18 -20.26
CA ASP A 71 -9.74 2.28 -20.88
C ASP A 71 -9.43 0.99 -20.09
N PHE A 72 -9.65 1.01 -18.78
CA PHE A 72 -9.35 -0.10 -17.87
C PHE A 72 -10.59 -0.86 -17.40
N CYS A 73 -11.80 -0.38 -17.69
CA CYS A 73 -13.04 -0.96 -17.19
C CYS A 73 -13.69 -1.86 -18.25
N ALA A 74 -14.18 -3.03 -17.85
CA ALA A 74 -14.81 -3.99 -18.75
C ALA A 74 -16.31 -3.73 -19.03
N PHE A 75 -16.88 -2.65 -18.48
CA PHE A 75 -18.28 -2.25 -18.66
C PHE A 75 -18.39 -1.12 -19.70
N TYR A 76 -17.86 -1.37 -20.90
CA TYR A 76 -17.91 -0.44 -22.04
C TYR A 76 -19.33 -0.24 -22.58
#